data_AF-A0A955UFU4-F1
#
_entry.id   AF-A0A955UFU4-F1
#
_cell.length_a   1.000
_cell.length_b   1.000
_cell.length_c   1.000
_cell.angle_alpha   90.00
_cell.angle_beta   90.00
_cell.angle_gamma   90.00
#
_symmetry.space_group_name_H-M   'P 1'
#
loop_
_entity.id
_entity.type
_entity.pdbx_description
1 polymer ?
#
loop_
_entity_poly.entity_id
_entity_poly.type
_entity_poly.pdbx_seq_one_letter_code
_entity_poly.pdbx_strand_id
1 'polypeptide(L)'
;PQRSDEIAQKMINRLKPGNIFLLHDTICDNKAPETDFDREPMIQGLDQAISFLNSRIHFVTVPALLLAGKPVSNWPILHQP
;
A
#
# COMPACT_ATOMS: atom_id res chain seq x y z
N PRO A 1 -11.83 -11.29 -2.74
CA PRO A 1 -10.99 -10.27 -3.42
C PRO A 1 -11.42 -8.84 -3.04
N GLN A 2 -10.47 -8.00 -2.59
CA GLN A 2 -10.72 -6.58 -2.31
C GLN A 2 -10.92 -5.82 -3.62
N ARG A 3 -11.85 -4.86 -3.65
CA ARG A 3 -12.09 -4.01 -4.81
C ARG A 3 -11.08 -2.86 -4.87
N SER A 4 -10.84 -2.31 -6.06
CA SER A 4 -9.87 -1.24 -6.29
C SER A 4 -10.18 0.03 -5.48
N ASP A 5 -11.45 0.38 -5.32
CA ASP A 5 -11.92 1.52 -4.52
C ASP A 5 -11.64 1.36 -3.03
N GLU A 6 -11.83 0.15 -2.49
CA GLU A 6 -11.51 -0.17 -1.09
C GLU A 6 -10.00 -0.05 -0.81
N ILE A 7 -9.17 -0.49 -1.76
CA ILE A 7 -7.71 -0.37 -1.69
C ILE A 7 -7.30 1.10 -1.71
N ALA A 8 -7.83 1.87 -2.65
CA ALA A 8 -7.53 3.30 -2.78
C ALA A 8 -7.92 4.07 -1.50
N GLN A 9 -9.12 3.85 -0.99
CA GLN A 9 -9.59 4.48 0.25
C GLN A 9 -8.73 4.12 1.46
N LYS A 10 -8.32 2.86 1.60
CA LYS A 10 -7.41 2.45 2.68
C LYS A 10 -6.08 3.19 2.60
N MET A 11 -5.51 3.35 1.41
CA MET A 11 -4.25 4.08 1.22
C MET A 11 -4.41 5.57 1.57
N ILE A 12 -5.44 6.22 1.06
CA ILE A 12 -5.73 7.65 1.29
C ILE A 12 -5.92 7.92 2.78
N ASN A 13 -6.76 7.14 3.45
CA ASN A 13 -7.10 7.36 4.86
C ASN A 13 -5.95 7.09 5.83
N ARG A 14 -4.98 6.26 5.43
CA ARG A 14 -3.83 5.87 6.26
C ARG A 14 -2.57 6.69 5.96
N LEU A 15 -2.60 7.55 4.96
CA LEU A 15 -1.42 8.27 4.52
C LEU A 15 -0.91 9.26 5.57
N LYS A 16 0.40 9.21 5.82
CA LYS A 16 1.18 10.23 6.53
C LYS A 16 2.52 10.43 5.82
N PRO A 17 3.14 11.62 5.88
CA PRO A 17 4.50 11.83 5.39
C PRO A 17 5.46 10.80 6.00
N GLY A 18 6.27 10.17 5.14
CA GLY A 18 7.21 9.13 5.53
C GLY A 18 6.64 7.72 5.65
N ASN A 19 5.36 7.50 5.31
CA ASN A 19 4.82 6.15 5.23
C ASN A 19 5.51 5.32 4.14
N ILE A 20 5.71 4.03 4.44
CA ILE A 20 6.03 3.00 3.47
C ILE A 20 4.79 2.13 3.29
N PHE A 21 4.27 2.04 2.07
CA PHE A 21 3.15 1.15 1.75
C PHE A 21 3.67 -0.20 1.30
N LEU A 22 3.20 -1.25 1.96
CA LEU A 22 3.40 -2.63 1.54
C LEU A 22 2.19 -3.05 0.71
N LEU A 23 2.42 -3.29 -0.57
CA LEU A 23 1.40 -3.76 -1.51
C LEU A 23 1.75 -5.20 -1.87
N HIS A 24 0.77 -6.08 -1.74
CA HIS A 24 0.88 -7.48 -2.12
C HIS A 24 -0.31 -7.85 -2.98
N ASP A 25 -0.07 -8.74 -3.93
CA ASP A 25 -1.13 -9.37 -4.71
C ASP A 25 -1.99 -10.32 -3.85
N THR A 26 -1.55 -10.63 -2.64
CA THR A 26 -2.16 -11.61 -1.73
C THR A 26 -2.14 -11.15 -0.26
N ILE A 27 -3.30 -10.78 0.29
CA ILE A 27 -3.53 -10.72 1.76
C ILE A 27 -4.83 -11.47 2.14
N CYS A 28 -5.34 -12.35 1.28
CA CYS A 28 -6.50 -13.19 1.61
C CYS A 28 -6.22 -14.66 1.29
N ASP A 29 -6.20 -15.45 2.37
CA ASP A 29 -6.31 -16.91 2.48
C ASP A 29 -5.15 -17.80 2.03
N ASN A 30 -4.43 -18.31 3.04
CA ASN A 30 -3.51 -19.45 3.02
C ASN A 30 -4.16 -20.81 2.66
N LYS A 31 -5.13 -20.88 1.74
CA LYS A 31 -5.91 -22.12 1.52
C LYS A 31 -6.12 -22.62 0.10
N ALA A 32 -5.58 -21.98 -0.95
CA ALA A 32 -5.69 -22.53 -2.30
C ALA A 32 -4.33 -22.54 -3.01
N PRO A 33 -3.79 -23.71 -3.40
CA PRO A 33 -2.71 -23.76 -4.36
C PRO A 33 -3.31 -23.49 -5.75
N GLU A 34 -2.67 -22.62 -6.52
CA GLU A 34 -2.95 -22.40 -7.96
C GLU A 34 -4.22 -21.60 -8.32
N THR A 35 -4.39 -20.40 -7.76
CA THR A 35 -5.25 -19.40 -8.43
C THR A 35 -4.34 -18.36 -9.09
N ASP A 36 -4.49 -18.21 -10.41
CA ASP A 36 -3.91 -17.10 -11.17
C ASP A 36 -4.28 -15.78 -10.46
N PHE A 37 -3.26 -15.09 -9.93
CA PHE A 37 -3.46 -14.01 -8.97
C PHE A 37 -3.73 -12.71 -9.73
N ASP A 38 -5.00 -12.36 -9.90
CA ASP A 38 -5.39 -11.14 -10.56
C ASP A 38 -4.93 -9.89 -9.76
N ARG A 39 -3.93 -9.21 -10.32
CA ARG A 39 -3.35 -7.99 -9.77
C ARG A 39 -4.12 -6.74 -10.17
N GLU A 40 -5.04 -6.82 -11.13
CA GLU A 40 -5.78 -5.66 -11.65
C GLU A 40 -6.39 -4.81 -10.55
N PRO A 41 -7.10 -5.37 -9.54
CA PRO A 41 -7.72 -4.55 -8.51
C PRO A 41 -6.70 -3.75 -7.69
N MET A 42 -5.53 -4.33 -7.43
CA MET A 42 -4.45 -3.66 -6.69
C MET A 42 -3.84 -2.54 -7.51
N ILE A 43 -3.53 -2.80 -8.79
CA ILE A 43 -2.95 -1.81 -9.69
C ILE A 43 -3.93 -0.64 -9.90
N GLN A 44 -5.21 -0.92 -10.14
CA GLN A 44 -6.24 0.11 -10.32
C GLN A 44 -6.45 0.92 -9.04
N GLY A 45 -6.48 0.29 -7.87
CA GLY A 45 -6.59 1.00 -6.59
C GLY A 45 -5.38 1.88 -6.30
N LEU A 46 -4.18 1.42 -6.64
CA LEU A 46 -2.94 2.19 -6.54
C LEU A 46 -2.99 3.42 -7.46
N ASP A 47 -3.39 3.25 -8.72
CA ASP A 47 -3.49 4.34 -9.69
C ASP A 47 -4.48 5.43 -9.23
N GLN A 48 -5.65 5.02 -8.72
CA GLN A 48 -6.64 5.92 -8.13
C GLN A 48 -6.06 6.70 -6.93
N ALA A 49 -5.38 6.01 -6.01
CA ALA A 49 -4.79 6.65 -4.83
C ALA A 49 -3.67 7.64 -5.22
N ILE A 50 -2.76 7.25 -6.09
CA ILE A 50 -1.66 8.11 -6.56
C ILE A 50 -2.24 9.35 -7.25
N SER A 51 -3.20 9.16 -8.17
CA SER A 51 -3.85 10.27 -8.89
C SER A 51 -4.49 11.28 -7.95
N PHE A 52 -5.16 10.81 -6.89
CA PHE A 52 -5.75 11.68 -5.88
C PHE A 52 -4.69 12.42 -5.03
N LEU A 53 -3.57 11.75 -4.73
CA LEU A 53 -2.56 12.21 -3.79
C LEU A 53 -1.41 13.01 -4.43
N ASN A 54 -1.28 12.99 -5.76
CA ASN A 54 -0.15 13.54 -6.51
C ASN A 54 0.12 15.04 -6.23
N SER A 55 -0.90 15.80 -5.85
CA SER A 55 -0.77 17.23 -5.50
C SER A 55 -0.31 17.48 -4.05
N ARG A 56 -0.29 16.45 -3.20
CA ARG A 56 -0.09 16.58 -1.74
C ARG A 56 1.16 15.87 -1.23
N ILE A 57 1.67 14.88 -1.96
CA ILE A 57 2.83 14.09 -1.55
C ILE A 57 3.73 13.75 -2.74
N HIS A 58 5.01 13.53 -2.44
CA HIS A 58 5.96 12.97 -3.38
C HIS A 58 6.16 11.49 -3.09
N PHE A 59 5.91 10.65 -4.09
CA PHE A 59 6.28 9.24 -4.04
C PHE A 59 7.77 9.11 -4.29
N VAL A 60 8.48 8.49 -3.35
CA VAL A 60 9.92 8.30 -3.39
C VAL A 60 10.27 6.84 -3.17
N THR A 61 11.49 6.45 -3.54
CA THR A 61 12.00 5.12 -3.20
C THR A 61 12.31 5.04 -1.70
N VAL A 62 12.35 3.82 -1.15
CA VAL A 62 12.72 3.61 0.26
C VAL A 62 14.10 4.19 0.59
N PRO A 63 15.16 3.97 -0.22
CA PRO A 63 16.45 4.62 0.04
C PRO A 63 16.37 6.16 0.05
N ALA A 64 15.64 6.76 -0.89
CA ALA A 64 15.47 8.21 -0.93
C ALA A 64 14.72 8.74 0.31
N LEU A 65 13.71 8.01 0.79
CA LEU A 65 13.03 8.34 2.04
C LEU A 65 13.96 8.31 3.25
N LEU A 66 14.81 7.28 3.35
CA LEU A 66 15.78 7.14 4.46
C LEU A 66 16.84 8.25 4.46
N LEU A 67 17.14 8.83 3.29
CA LEU A 67 18.05 9.97 3.17
C LEU A 67 17.37 11.30 3.48
N ALA A 68 16.10 11.46 3.09
CA ALA A 68 15.37 12.73 3.20
C ALA A 68 14.63 12.93 4.53
N GLY A 69 14.39 11.87 5.30
CA GLY A 69 13.61 11.98 6.52
C GLY A 69 13.57 10.69 7.36
N LYS A 70 12.55 10.62 8.24
CA LYS A 70 12.34 9.48 9.14
C LYS A 70 11.17 8.63 8.64
N PRO A 71 11.38 7.34 8.32
CA PRO A 71 10.28 6.46 7.92
C PRO A 71 9.27 6.29 9.07
N VAL A 72 7.99 6.23 8.70
CA VAL A 72 6.87 5.97 9.60
C VAL A 72 6.22 4.66 9.18
N SER A 73 6.20 3.67 10.08
CA SER A 73 5.39 2.48 9.85
C SER A 73 3.96 2.78 10.25
N ASN A 74 3.03 2.61 9.30
CA ASN A 74 1.60 2.58 9.58
C ASN A 74 1.01 1.17 9.40
N TRP A 75 1.89 0.17 9.29
CA TRP A 75 1.51 -1.23 9.36
C TRP A 75 1.52 -1.65 10.84
N PRO A 76 0.51 -2.37 11.35
CA PRO A 76 0.61 -2.97 12.67
C PRO A 76 1.85 -3.87 12.66
N ILE A 77 2.86 -3.51 13.45
CA ILE A 77 3.97 -4.41 13.74
C ILE A 77 3.34 -5.54 14.55
N LEU A 78 3.01 -6.64 13.87
CA LEU A 78 2.65 -7.90 14.53
C LEU A 78 3.94 -8.43 15.16
N HIS A 79 3.85 -8.80 16.45
CA HIS A 79 4.86 -9.33 17.38
C HIS A 79 5.49 -8.24 18.28
N GLN A 80 5.36 -8.25 19.61
CA GLN A 80 5.54 -9.31 20.63
C GLN A 80 5.16 -8.76 22.04
N PRO A 81 5.12 -9.59 23.12
CA PRO A 81 4.15 -10.61 23.49
C PRO A 81 2.80 -10.06 24.01
#